data_AF-A0A4Q3RAV5-F1
#
_entry.id   AF-A0A4Q3RAV5-F1
#
_cell.length_a   1.000
_cell.length_b   1.000
_cell.length_c   1.000
_cell.angle_alpha   90.00
_cell.angle_beta   90.00
_cell.angle_gamma   90.00
#
_symmetry.space_group_name_H-M   'P 1'
#
loop_
_entity.id
_entity.type
_entity.pdbx_description
1 polymer ?
#
loop_
_entity_poly.entity_id
_entity_poly.type
_entity_poly.pdbx_seq_one_letter_code
_entity_poly.pdbx_strand_id
1 'polypeptide(L)'
;MKTASVTKYDPVKYKTPTGTTLNCKGWIQEAALRMLLNNLNPEVAERPDDLIVYGGRGKAARNFDALDKIIAGLKILENDESLLIQSGKPIGILKTHKDAPRVLISNSQLVPNWANWKHFDELEKKGLMMYGQMTAGSWIYIGSQGIVQGT
;
A
#
# COMPACT_ATOMS: atom_id res chain seq x y z
N MET A 1 2.88 17.38 -24.77
CA MET A 1 2.35 16.63 -23.60
C MET A 1 2.45 15.14 -23.91
N LYS A 2 3.31 14.38 -23.21
CA LYS A 2 3.25 12.92 -23.31
C LYS A 2 1.98 12.49 -22.57
N THR A 3 1.05 11.88 -23.28
CA THR A 3 -0.07 11.14 -22.69
C THR A 3 0.52 10.15 -21.69
N ALA A 4 0.28 10.37 -20.40
CA ALA A 4 0.65 9.40 -19.39
C ALA A 4 -0.09 8.10 -19.73
N SER A 5 0.66 7.05 -20.08
CA SER A 5 0.10 5.72 -20.23
C SER A 5 -0.64 5.40 -18.94
N VAL A 6 -1.95 5.20 -19.02
CA VAL A 6 -2.75 4.75 -17.89
C VAL A 6 -2.25 3.33 -17.58
N THR A 7 -1.33 3.20 -16.64
CA THR A 7 -0.91 1.90 -16.13
C THR A 7 -2.14 1.27 -15.49
N LYS A 8 -2.63 0.17 -16.06
CA LYS A 8 -3.77 -0.57 -15.54
C LYS A 8 -3.29 -1.66 -14.57
N TYR A 9 -4.19 -2.12 -13.73
CA TYR A 9 -3.95 -3.31 -12.91
C TYR A 9 -3.68 -4.52 -13.80
N ASP A 10 -2.66 -5.30 -13.41
CA ASP A 10 -2.26 -6.53 -14.07
C ASP A 10 -2.35 -7.66 -13.02
N PRO A 11 -3.34 -8.56 -13.13
CA PRO A 11 -3.55 -9.63 -12.15
C PRO A 11 -2.44 -10.67 -12.15
N VAL A 12 -1.63 -10.76 -13.21
CA VAL A 12 -0.47 -11.66 -13.26
C VAL A 12 0.70 -11.02 -12.52
N LYS A 13 0.96 -9.73 -12.78
CA LYS A 13 2.04 -8.98 -12.12
C LYS A 13 1.81 -8.81 -10.62
N TYR A 14 0.57 -8.54 -10.21
CA TYR A 14 0.21 -8.25 -8.80
C TYR A 14 -0.38 -9.46 -8.07
N LYS A 15 -0.22 -10.67 -8.61
CA LYS A 15 -0.65 -11.89 -7.94
C LYS A 15 0.06 -12.06 -6.60
N THR A 16 -0.69 -12.31 -5.54
CA THR A 16 -0.13 -12.66 -4.23
C THR A 16 0.68 -13.95 -4.30
N PRO A 17 1.99 -13.93 -3.94
CA PRO A 17 2.80 -15.14 -3.86
C PRO A 17 2.26 -16.13 -2.81
N THR A 18 2.29 -17.42 -3.13
CA THR A 18 1.89 -18.52 -2.24
C THR A 18 3.04 -19.53 -2.08
N GLY A 19 2.92 -20.45 -1.10
CA GLY A 19 3.96 -21.43 -0.80
C GLY A 19 5.16 -20.86 -0.04
N THR A 20 6.27 -21.60 -0.04
CA THR A 20 7.44 -21.36 0.82
C THR A 20 8.58 -20.60 0.13
N THR A 21 8.53 -20.43 -1.19
CA THR A 21 9.54 -19.67 -1.94
C THR A 21 9.43 -18.18 -1.64
N LEU A 22 10.56 -17.56 -1.28
CA LEU A 22 10.64 -16.14 -0.98
C LEU A 22 10.94 -15.30 -2.23
N ASN A 23 10.36 -14.11 -2.29
CA ASN A 23 10.67 -13.05 -3.25
C ASN A 23 11.49 -11.91 -2.62
N CYS A 24 11.43 -11.79 -1.28
CA CYS A 24 12.20 -10.85 -0.47
C CYS A 24 13.36 -11.54 0.26
N LYS A 25 14.25 -10.74 0.88
CA LYS A 25 15.42 -11.22 1.64
C LYS A 25 15.10 -11.92 2.96
N GLY A 26 13.86 -11.89 3.41
CA GLY A 26 13.40 -12.51 4.65
C GLY A 26 11.88 -12.58 4.75
N TRP A 27 11.40 -13.39 5.69
CA TRP A 27 9.96 -13.61 5.90
C TRP A 27 9.20 -12.36 6.34
N ILE A 28 9.84 -11.42 7.05
CA ILE A 28 9.16 -10.20 7.53
C ILE A 28 8.84 -9.26 6.35
N GLN A 29 9.79 -9.10 5.43
CA GLN A 29 9.61 -8.33 4.19
C GLN A 29 8.64 -9.05 3.24
N GLU A 30 8.77 -10.37 3.12
CA GLU A 30 7.87 -11.20 2.32
C GLU A 30 6.42 -11.10 2.82
N ALA A 31 6.21 -11.10 4.13
CA ALA A 31 4.89 -10.93 4.73
C ALA A 31 4.27 -9.59 4.33
N ALA A 32 5.01 -8.48 4.44
CA ALA A 32 4.54 -7.17 4.00
C ALA A 32 4.20 -7.15 2.50
N LEU A 33 5.01 -7.78 1.65
CA LEU A 33 4.76 -7.89 0.21
C LEU A 33 3.47 -8.69 -0.06
N ARG A 34 3.32 -9.87 0.55
CA ARG A 34 2.14 -10.72 0.34
C ARG A 34 0.87 -10.04 0.83
N MET A 35 0.93 -9.36 1.97
CA MET A 35 -0.22 -8.66 2.51
C MET A 35 -0.62 -7.42 1.69
N LEU A 36 0.36 -6.67 1.15
CA LEU A 36 0.11 -5.59 0.19
C LEU A 36 -0.63 -6.12 -1.06
N LEU A 37 -0.15 -7.24 -1.62
CA LEU A 37 -0.76 -7.83 -2.81
C LEU A 37 -2.11 -8.49 -2.49
N ASN A 38 -2.28 -9.05 -1.30
CA ASN A 38 -3.58 -9.56 -0.84
C ASN A 38 -4.64 -8.47 -0.78
N ASN A 39 -4.28 -7.27 -0.29
CA ASN A 39 -5.17 -6.11 -0.32
C ASN A 39 -5.63 -5.72 -1.73
N LEU A 40 -4.96 -6.16 -2.79
CA LEU A 40 -5.29 -5.91 -4.19
C LEU A 40 -5.77 -7.16 -4.94
N ASN A 41 -5.90 -8.30 -4.25
CA ASN A 41 -6.44 -9.51 -4.85
C ASN A 41 -7.90 -9.24 -5.32
N PRO A 42 -8.27 -9.56 -6.57
CA PRO A 42 -9.64 -9.37 -7.07
C PRO A 42 -10.74 -10.07 -6.27
N GLU A 43 -10.40 -11.12 -5.52
CA GLU A 43 -11.35 -11.81 -4.62
C GLU A 43 -11.50 -11.10 -3.26
N VAL A 44 -10.65 -10.11 -2.97
CA VAL A 44 -10.58 -9.41 -1.68
C VAL A 44 -10.97 -7.94 -1.83
N ALA A 45 -10.38 -7.24 -2.79
CA ALA A 45 -10.56 -5.80 -2.99
C ALA A 45 -11.87 -5.48 -3.73
N GLU A 46 -12.54 -4.39 -3.33
CA GLU A 46 -13.73 -3.90 -4.03
C GLU A 46 -13.44 -3.43 -5.46
N ARG A 47 -12.29 -2.77 -5.70
CA ARG A 47 -11.92 -2.24 -7.03
C ARG A 47 -10.40 -2.13 -7.23
N PRO A 48 -9.71 -3.27 -7.43
CA PRO A 48 -8.24 -3.31 -7.54
C PRO A 48 -7.69 -2.56 -8.77
N ASP A 49 -8.48 -2.40 -9.83
CA ASP A 49 -8.12 -1.62 -11.02
C ASP A 49 -7.77 -0.14 -10.70
N ASP A 50 -8.33 0.39 -9.62
CA ASP A 50 -8.07 1.73 -9.09
C ASP A 50 -7.22 1.73 -7.81
N LEU A 51 -6.63 0.57 -7.47
CA LEU A 51 -5.94 0.30 -6.20
C LEU A 51 -6.83 0.40 -4.95
N ILE A 52 -8.15 0.44 -5.12
CA ILE A 52 -9.12 0.60 -4.04
C ILE A 52 -9.42 -0.75 -3.43
N VAL A 53 -9.23 -0.83 -2.12
CA VAL A 53 -9.46 -2.02 -1.31
C VAL A 53 -10.90 -2.03 -0.79
N TYR A 54 -11.31 -0.99 -0.07
CA TYR A 54 -12.68 -0.84 0.45
C TYR A 54 -12.98 0.61 0.90
N GLY A 55 -14.23 0.84 1.33
CA GLY A 55 -14.61 2.08 2.02
C GLY A 55 -14.62 3.28 1.08
N GLY A 56 -15.12 3.07 -0.14
CA GLY A 56 -15.29 4.09 -1.17
C GLY A 56 -14.00 4.40 -1.93
N ARG A 57 -12.97 4.94 -1.25
CA ARG A 57 -11.69 5.32 -1.88
C ARG A 57 -10.45 4.91 -1.09
N GLY A 58 -10.58 3.99 -0.14
CA GLY A 58 -9.45 3.46 0.62
C GLY A 58 -8.52 2.65 -0.27
N LYS A 59 -7.28 3.09 -0.45
CA LYS A 59 -6.31 2.50 -1.39
C LYS A 59 -5.14 1.82 -0.70
N ALA A 60 -4.55 0.82 -1.35
CA ALA A 60 -3.34 0.13 -0.87
C ALA A 60 -2.04 0.88 -1.20
N ALA A 61 -2.01 1.60 -2.32
CA ALA A 61 -0.89 2.45 -2.75
C ALA A 61 -1.43 3.68 -3.51
N ARG A 62 -0.64 4.76 -3.57
CA ARG A 62 -1.11 6.06 -4.10
C ARG A 62 -1.49 5.99 -5.58
N ASN A 63 -0.67 5.29 -6.34
CA ASN A 63 -0.80 5.04 -7.77
C ASN A 63 0.10 3.84 -8.14
N PHE A 64 0.01 3.36 -9.38
CA PHE A 64 0.74 2.16 -9.82
C PHE A 64 2.27 2.33 -9.78
N ASP A 65 2.80 3.53 -10.07
CA ASP A 65 4.24 3.80 -9.94
C ASP A 65 4.69 3.65 -8.47
N ALA A 66 3.91 4.16 -7.52
CA ALA A 66 4.17 3.97 -6.10
C ALA A 66 4.07 2.49 -5.69
N LEU A 67 3.06 1.75 -6.17
CA LEU A 67 2.92 0.31 -5.92
C LEU A 67 4.16 -0.46 -6.39
N ASP A 68 4.58 -0.24 -7.64
CA ASP A 68 5.75 -0.89 -8.22
C ASP A 68 7.02 -0.60 -7.41
N LYS A 69 7.19 0.65 -6.97
CA LYS A 69 8.32 1.05 -6.12
C LYS A 69 8.26 0.46 -4.71
N ILE A 70 7.07 0.27 -4.14
CA ILE A 70 6.91 -0.42 -2.84
C ILE A 70 7.35 -1.86 -2.99
N ILE A 71 6.85 -2.56 -4.02
CA ILE A 71 7.22 -3.96 -4.30
C ILE A 71 8.74 -4.08 -4.50
N ALA A 72 9.33 -3.20 -5.32
CA ALA A 72 10.77 -3.19 -5.53
C ALA A 72 11.54 -2.92 -4.24
N GLY A 73 11.10 -1.96 -3.42
CA GLY A 73 11.69 -1.64 -2.12
C GLY A 73 11.66 -2.82 -1.16
N LEU A 74 10.50 -3.48 -1.01
CA LEU A 74 10.36 -4.66 -0.14
C LEU A 74 11.24 -5.83 -0.57
N LYS A 75 11.47 -6.02 -1.87
CA LYS A 75 12.33 -7.11 -2.39
C LYS A 75 13.81 -6.89 -2.05
N ILE A 76 14.26 -5.64 -1.97
CA ILE A 76 15.68 -5.31 -1.68
C ILE A 76 15.95 -4.96 -0.22
N LEU A 77 14.92 -4.69 0.59
CA LEU A 77 15.01 -4.23 1.98
C LEU A 77 15.75 -5.24 2.86
N GLU A 78 16.81 -4.77 3.53
CA GLU A 78 17.59 -5.60 4.46
C GLU A 78 16.88 -5.82 5.80
N ASN A 79 17.40 -6.75 6.60
CA ASN A 79 16.84 -7.11 7.91
C ASN A 79 17.08 -6.02 8.97
N ASP A 80 18.00 -5.09 8.76
CA ASP A 80 18.29 -3.97 9.65
C ASP A 80 17.88 -2.62 9.04
N GLU A 81 16.95 -2.62 8.08
CA GLU A 81 16.43 -1.44 7.42
C GLU A 81 14.92 -1.28 7.60
N SER A 82 14.42 -0.06 7.43
CA SER A 82 12.99 0.27 7.47
C SER A 82 12.57 1.08 6.24
N LEU A 83 11.57 0.59 5.52
CA LEU A 83 10.92 1.29 4.40
C LEU A 83 9.88 2.28 4.94
N LEU A 84 9.95 3.53 4.47
CA LEU A 84 9.01 4.58 4.85
C LEU A 84 7.95 4.79 3.77
N ILE A 85 6.68 4.65 4.15
CA ILE A 85 5.52 4.91 3.30
C ILE A 85 4.79 6.16 3.78
N GLN A 86 4.71 7.17 2.92
CA GLN A 86 3.94 8.39 3.16
C GLN A 86 2.75 8.42 2.18
N SER A 87 1.53 8.38 2.70
CA SER A 87 0.28 8.35 1.93
C SER A 87 0.38 7.46 0.69
N GLY A 88 0.69 6.18 0.93
CA GLY A 88 0.82 5.15 -0.12
C GLY A 88 1.96 5.32 -1.10
N LYS A 89 2.96 6.16 -0.82
CA LYS A 89 4.16 6.34 -1.64
C LYS A 89 5.42 5.96 -0.84
N PRO A 90 6.33 5.15 -1.39
CA PRO A 90 7.61 4.88 -0.75
C PRO A 90 8.50 6.13 -0.89
N ILE A 91 8.99 6.64 0.24
CA ILE A 91 9.79 7.88 0.27
C ILE A 91 11.26 7.66 0.65
N GLY A 92 11.61 6.49 1.17
CA GLY A 92 13.00 6.15 1.48
C GLY A 92 13.12 4.85 2.28
N ILE A 93 14.35 4.35 2.33
CA ILE A 93 14.78 3.26 3.19
C ILE A 93 15.85 3.84 4.12
N LEU A 94 15.73 3.57 5.42
CA LEU A 94 16.70 4.01 6.43
C LEU A 94 17.25 2.79 7.17
N LYS A 95 18.53 2.82 7.51
CA LYS A 95 19.12 1.84 8.42
C LYS A 95 18.56 2.05 9.82
N THR A 96 18.11 0.96 10.42
CA THR A 96 17.57 0.87 11.78
C THR A 96 18.28 -0.29 12.51
N HIS A 97 17.54 -1.33 12.90
CA HIS A 97 18.08 -2.54 13.54
C HIS A 97 17.09 -3.70 13.34
N LYS A 98 17.54 -4.94 13.58
CA LYS A 98 16.75 -6.16 13.32
C LYS A 98 15.39 -6.20 14.01
N ASP A 99 15.31 -5.64 15.22
CA ASP A 99 14.08 -5.63 16.03
C ASP A 99 13.14 -4.45 15.74
N ALA A 100 13.53 -3.54 14.83
CA ALA A 100 12.67 -2.44 14.37
C ALA A 100 11.62 -2.93 13.35
N PRO A 101 10.52 -2.19 13.14
CA PRO A 101 9.59 -2.46 12.05
C PRO A 101 10.27 -2.37 10.68
N ARG A 102 10.00 -3.33 9.79
CA ARG A 102 10.49 -3.28 8.39
C ARG A 102 9.79 -2.21 7.57
N VAL A 103 8.55 -1.83 7.93
CA VAL A 103 7.78 -0.81 7.22
C VAL A 103 7.12 0.12 8.24
N LEU A 104 7.29 1.42 8.04
CA LEU A 104 6.58 2.46 8.79
C LEU A 104 5.66 3.21 7.84
N ILE A 105 4.38 3.31 8.19
CA ILE A 105 3.34 3.84 7.31
C ILE A 105 2.64 5.01 7.99
N SER A 106 2.55 6.14 7.28
CA SER A 106 1.73 7.28 7.68
C SER A 106 0.89 7.74 6.48
N ASN A 107 -0.42 7.49 6.54
CA ASN A 107 -1.35 7.79 5.46
C ASN A 107 -2.32 8.88 5.87
N SER A 108 -2.67 9.75 4.91
CA SER A 108 -3.79 10.68 5.03
C SER A 108 -3.69 11.73 6.14
N GLN A 109 -2.53 11.86 6.77
CA GLN A 109 -2.30 12.84 7.83
C GLN A 109 -2.28 14.26 7.26
N LEU A 110 -3.10 15.14 7.85
CA LEU A 110 -3.16 16.58 7.58
C LEU A 110 -3.13 17.33 8.90
N VAL A 111 -2.56 18.53 8.88
CA VAL A 111 -2.66 19.45 10.02
C VAL A 111 -4.15 19.78 10.25
N PRO A 112 -4.66 19.82 11.49
CA PRO A 112 -6.11 19.85 11.76
C PRO A 112 -6.89 20.95 11.03
N ASN A 113 -6.33 22.16 10.91
CA ASN A 113 -6.97 23.27 10.20
C ASN A 113 -7.23 22.98 8.70
N TRP A 114 -6.49 22.03 8.11
CA TRP A 114 -6.63 21.60 6.73
C TRP A 114 -7.20 20.18 6.59
N ALA A 115 -7.56 19.52 7.69
CA ALA A 115 -8.05 18.14 7.71
C ALA A 115 -9.52 18.05 7.27
N ASN A 116 -9.79 18.42 6.01
CA ASN A 116 -11.11 18.36 5.39
C ASN A 116 -11.03 17.81 3.95
N TRP A 117 -12.16 17.31 3.45
CA TRP A 117 -12.24 16.67 2.14
C TRP A 117 -11.88 17.60 0.97
N LYS A 118 -12.24 18.89 1.05
CA LYS A 118 -11.90 19.85 0.00
C LYS A 118 -10.39 19.96 -0.20
N HIS A 119 -9.64 20.08 0.90
CA HIS A 119 -8.18 20.15 0.82
C HIS A 119 -7.54 18.79 0.48
N PHE A 120 -8.09 17.70 1.02
CA PHE A 120 -7.68 16.35 0.63
C PHE A 120 -7.78 16.13 -0.89
N ASP A 121 -8.93 16.46 -1.48
CA ASP A 121 -9.19 16.30 -2.93
C ASP A 121 -8.27 17.17 -3.78
N GLU A 122 -7.94 18.38 -3.30
CA GLU A 122 -6.95 19.25 -3.94
C GLU A 122 -5.57 18.58 -3.99
N LEU A 123 -5.11 18.00 -2.89
CA LEU A 123 -3.83 17.30 -2.81
C LEU A 123 -3.85 15.98 -3.60
N GLU A 124 -4.95 15.25 -3.60
CA GLU A 124 -5.11 14.02 -4.40
C GLU A 124 -4.99 14.32 -5.90
N LYS A 125 -5.66 15.38 -6.40
CA LYS A 125 -5.55 15.84 -7.80
C LYS A 125 -4.12 16.23 -8.17
N LYS A 126 -3.33 16.73 -7.21
CA LYS A 126 -1.90 17.04 -7.38
C LYS A 126 -0.99 15.79 -7.25
N GLY A 127 -1.54 14.60 -7.00
CA GLY A 127 -0.77 13.37 -6.78
C GLY A 127 -0.03 13.31 -5.44
N LEU A 128 -0.43 14.14 -4.48
CA LEU A 128 0.22 14.30 -3.17
C LEU A 128 -0.45 13.49 -2.05
N MET A 129 -1.64 12.92 -2.30
CA MET A 129 -2.46 12.30 -1.27
C MET A 129 -3.01 10.94 -1.67
N MET A 130 -3.26 10.11 -0.65
CA MET A 130 -3.97 8.84 -0.74
C MET A 130 -4.84 8.70 0.52
N TYR A 131 -6.05 8.18 0.37
CA TYR A 131 -6.89 7.82 1.51
C TYR A 131 -6.58 6.39 1.94
N GLY A 132 -6.07 6.22 3.16
CA GLY A 132 -5.62 4.93 3.67
C GLY A 132 -6.71 4.06 4.27
N GLN A 133 -7.90 4.61 4.57
CA GLN A 133 -8.85 3.95 5.47
C GLN A 133 -8.09 3.46 6.74
N MET A 134 -8.48 2.34 7.33
CA MET A 134 -7.81 1.69 8.44
C MET A 134 -6.87 0.60 7.91
N THR A 135 -7.42 -0.41 7.24
CA THR A 135 -6.68 -1.61 6.80
C THR A 135 -6.32 -1.63 5.31
N ALA A 136 -6.81 -0.66 4.54
CA ALA A 136 -6.51 -0.55 3.10
C ALA A 136 -5.05 -0.12 2.88
N GLY A 137 -4.66 1.00 3.47
CA GLY A 137 -3.31 1.57 3.33
C GLY A 137 -2.27 0.98 4.28
N SER A 138 -2.68 0.10 5.21
CA SER A 138 -1.79 -0.60 6.16
C SER A 138 -1.64 -2.10 5.87
N TRP A 139 -2.24 -2.57 4.78
CA TRP A 139 -2.01 -3.91 4.22
C TRP A 139 -2.38 -5.04 5.18
N ILE A 140 -3.61 -5.03 5.69
CA ILE A 140 -4.11 -6.10 6.57
C ILE A 140 -5.62 -6.34 6.37
N TYR A 141 -6.14 -6.01 5.19
CA TYR A 141 -7.53 -6.26 4.86
C TYR A 141 -7.72 -7.72 4.42
N ILE A 142 -8.76 -8.37 4.96
CA ILE A 142 -9.05 -9.80 4.78
C ILE A 142 -10.45 -10.04 4.20
N GLY A 143 -10.95 -9.07 3.43
CA GLY A 143 -12.32 -9.10 2.92
C GLY A 143 -13.37 -8.84 4.00
N SER A 144 -14.60 -9.26 3.72
CA SER A 144 -15.75 -9.04 4.59
C SER A 144 -15.63 -9.71 5.96
N GLN A 145 -14.87 -10.81 6.07
CA GLN A 145 -14.69 -11.53 7.34
C GLN A 145 -14.20 -10.62 8.47
N GLY A 146 -13.39 -9.60 8.15
CA GLY A 146 -12.85 -8.67 9.15
C GLY A 146 -13.91 -7.91 9.96
N ILE A 147 -15.12 -7.73 9.43
CA ILE A 147 -16.22 -7.03 10.14
C ILE A 147 -17.34 -7.97 10.62
N VAL A 148 -17.44 -9.17 10.04
CA VAL A 148 -18.52 -10.14 10.34
C VAL A 148 -18.56 -10.54 11.82
N GLN A 149 -17.41 -10.65 12.50
CA GLN A 149 -17.39 -10.98 13.93
C GLN A 149 -17.94 -9.83 14.81
N GLY A 150 -17.77 -8.58 14.37
CA GLY A 150 -18.11 -7.39 15.17
C GLY A 150 -19.51 -6.83 14.92
N THR A 151 -20.24 -7.34 13.91
CA THR A 151 -21.60 -6.90 13.54
C THR A 151 -22.62 -7.90 14.07
#